data_AF-A0A1B0DI16-F1
#
_entry.id   AF-A0A1B0DI16-F1
#
_cell.length_a   1.000
_cell.length_b   1.000
_cell.length_c   1.000
_cell.angle_alpha   90.00
_cell.angle_beta   90.00
_cell.angle_gamma   90.00
#
_symmetry.space_group_name_H-M   'P 1'
#
loop_
_entity.id
_entity.type
_entity.pdbx_description
1 polymer ?
#
loop_
_entity_poly.entity_id
_entity_poly.type
_entity_poly.pdbx_seq_one_letter_code
_entity_poly.pdbx_strand_id
1 'polypeptide(L)'
;METMKAVREDVGNVKILINNAGTVCCKPLWDLPEKVIENTYAVNILSHYWTVKSCLDDMIESGGHIETTTDSSHNDEEEFEDALDDIPHQTENDLQAGAIAPQPHWVSEGRPKRTIRPPDRLNL
;
A
#
# COMPACT_ATOMS: atom_id res chain seq x y z
N MET A 1 10.81 -9.46 11.48
CA MET A 1 11.76 -8.43 11.95
C MET A 1 13.22 -8.79 11.71
N GLU A 2 13.60 -10.07 11.57
CA GLU A 2 14.99 -10.46 11.23
C GLU A 2 15.51 -9.80 9.94
N THR A 3 14.66 -9.64 8.93
CA THR A 3 15.03 -8.99 7.66
C THR A 3 15.51 -7.56 7.84
N MET A 4 14.82 -6.73 8.65
CA MET A 4 15.26 -5.35 8.87
C MET A 4 16.55 -5.26 9.69
N LYS A 5 16.79 -6.23 10.56
CA LYS A 5 18.06 -6.32 11.28
C LYS A 5 19.23 -6.53 10.30
N ALA A 6 19.10 -7.47 9.36
CA ALA A 6 20.11 -7.70 8.34
C ALA A 6 20.32 -6.47 7.45
N VAL A 7 19.25 -5.78 7.05
CA VAL A 7 19.35 -4.53 6.27
C VAL A 7 20.14 -3.47 7.05
N ARG A 8 19.87 -3.28 8.35
CA ARG A 8 20.63 -2.34 9.18
C ARG A 8 22.11 -2.69 9.31
N GLU A 9 22.44 -3.98 9.38
CA GLU A 9 23.82 -4.45 9.41
C GLU A 9 24.55 -4.17 8.09
N ASP A 10 23.86 -4.27 6.95
CA ASP A 10 24.44 -4.10 5.62
C ASP A 10 24.52 -2.62 5.16
N VAL A 11 23.48 -1.82 5.40
CA VAL A 11 23.35 -0.47 4.85
C VAL A 11 23.13 0.64 5.88
N GLY A 12 23.01 0.30 7.16
CA GLY A 12 22.74 1.25 8.24
C GLY A 12 21.27 1.71 8.31
N ASN A 13 21.05 2.89 8.90
CA ASN A 13 19.70 3.42 9.13
C ASN A 13 18.99 3.72 7.80
N VAL A 14 17.77 3.21 7.66
CA VAL A 14 16.95 3.45 6.47
C VAL A 14 16.36 4.86 6.52
N LYS A 15 16.70 5.68 5.52
CA LYS A 15 16.15 7.04 5.35
C LYS A 15 15.02 7.12 4.36
N ILE A 16 14.99 6.23 3.36
CA ILE A 16 13.95 6.22 2.33
C ILE A 16 13.36 4.83 2.28
N LEU A 17 12.06 4.73 2.52
CA LEU A 17 11.31 3.49 2.38
C LEU A 17 10.38 3.62 1.17
N ILE A 18 10.52 2.73 0.20
CA ILE A 18 9.62 2.64 -0.96
C ILE A 18 8.90 1.31 -0.89
N ASN A 19 7.61 1.32 -0.56
CA ASN A 19 6.78 0.12 -0.66
C ASN A 19 6.00 0.10 -1.98
N ASN A 20 6.54 -0.63 -2.95
CA ASN A 20 5.97 -0.79 -4.30
C ASN A 20 5.39 -2.20 -4.54
N ALA A 21 5.05 -2.94 -3.47
CA ALA A 21 4.48 -4.29 -3.61
C ALA A 21 2.97 -4.22 -3.86
N GLY A 22 2.52 -4.74 -5.01
CA GLY A 22 1.11 -4.75 -5.37
C GLY A 22 0.70 -6.00 -6.15
N THR A 23 -0.48 -6.54 -5.86
CA THR A 23 -1.12 -7.61 -6.63
C THR A 23 -2.56 -7.25 -6.97
N VAL A 24 -3.00 -7.58 -8.18
CA VAL A 24 -4.36 -7.33 -8.65
C VAL A 24 -4.97 -8.61 -9.22
N CYS A 25 -6.23 -8.88 -8.89
CA CYS A 25 -7.00 -9.96 -9.49
C CYS A 25 -8.30 -9.43 -10.10
N CYS A 26 -8.39 -9.48 -11.43
CA CYS A 26 -9.56 -9.03 -12.17
C CYS A 26 -10.58 -10.17 -12.36
N LYS A 27 -11.24 -10.58 -11.26
CA LYS A 27 -12.37 -11.53 -11.30
C LYS A 27 -13.61 -10.92 -10.63
N PRO A 28 -14.82 -11.35 -11.02
CA PRO A 28 -16.02 -11.03 -10.25
C PRO A 28 -15.88 -11.49 -8.80
N LEU A 29 -16.49 -10.76 -7.86
CA LEU A 29 -16.37 -11.04 -6.42
C LEU A 29 -16.78 -12.47 -6.06
N TRP A 30 -17.84 -13.00 -6.68
CA TRP A 30 -18.32 -14.36 -6.45
C TRP A 30 -17.44 -15.46 -7.07
N ASP A 31 -16.51 -15.10 -7.97
CA ASP A 31 -15.56 -16.02 -8.60
C ASP A 31 -14.14 -15.87 -8.01
N LEU A 32 -13.95 -14.99 -7.02
CA LEU A 32 -12.69 -14.77 -6.34
C LEU A 32 -12.48 -15.82 -5.25
N PRO A 33 -11.41 -16.65 -5.32
CA PRO A 33 -11.05 -17.52 -4.21
C PRO A 33 -10.65 -16.68 -2.99
N GLU A 34 -11.06 -17.10 -1.79
CA GLU A 34 -10.72 -16.41 -0.53
C GLU A 34 -9.22 -16.14 -0.38
N LYS A 35 -8.38 -17.13 -0.71
CA LYS A 35 -6.91 -17.00 -0.69
C LYS A 35 -6.39 -15.83 -1.55
N VAL A 36 -7.08 -15.49 -2.64
CA VAL A 36 -6.71 -14.36 -3.50
C VAL A 36 -7.07 -13.04 -2.82
N ILE A 37 -8.22 -12.98 -2.14
CA ILE A 37 -8.63 -11.80 -1.35
C ILE A 37 -7.61 -11.58 -0.22
N GLU A 38 -7.34 -12.61 0.57
CA GLU A 38 -6.37 -12.55 1.66
C GLU A 38 -4.97 -12.13 1.19
N ASN A 39 -4.50 -12.70 0.08
CA ASN A 39 -3.20 -12.34 -0.48
C ASN A 39 -3.17 -10.89 -0.98
N THR A 40 -4.29 -10.38 -1.51
CA THR A 40 -4.40 -8.98 -1.95
C THR A 40 -4.28 -8.04 -0.75
N TYR A 41 -4.96 -8.31 0.35
CA TYR A 41 -4.82 -7.54 1.58
C TYR A 41 -3.42 -7.68 2.21
N ALA A 42 -2.86 -8.89 2.20
CA ALA A 42 -1.52 -9.13 2.74
C ALA A 42 -0.44 -8.32 2.00
N VAL A 43 -0.54 -8.23 0.68
CA VAL A 43 0.42 -7.52 -0.17
C VAL A 43 0.13 -6.02 -0.20
N ASN A 44 -1.10 -5.61 -0.51
CA ASN A 44 -1.39 -4.21 -0.83
C ASN A 44 -1.66 -3.34 0.42
N ILE A 45 -1.96 -3.95 1.57
CA ILE A 45 -2.34 -3.21 2.78
C ILE A 45 -1.38 -3.54 3.92
N LEU A 46 -1.36 -4.81 4.35
CA LEU A 46 -0.59 -5.21 5.53
C LEU A 46 0.91 -4.99 5.36
N SER A 47 1.45 -5.15 4.15
CA SER A 47 2.88 -4.92 3.89
C SER A 47 3.33 -3.50 4.24
N HIS A 48 2.48 -2.48 4.04
CA HIS A 48 2.78 -1.08 4.37
C HIS A 48 2.95 -0.93 5.89
N TYR A 49 2.01 -1.43 6.68
CA TYR A 49 2.13 -1.37 8.14
C TYR A 49 3.37 -2.09 8.66
N TRP A 50 3.68 -3.28 8.14
CA TRP A 50 4.83 -4.06 8.62
C TRP A 50 6.17 -3.43 8.25
N THR A 51 6.30 -2.90 7.04
CA THR A 51 7.53 -2.26 6.56
C THR A 51 7.79 -0.96 7.30
N VAL A 52 6.77 -0.09 7.41
CA VAL A 52 6.85 1.17 8.14
C VAL A 52 7.19 0.91 9.60
N LYS A 53 6.43 0.06 10.30
CA LYS A 53 6.70 -0.30 11.70
C LYS A 53 8.13 -0.80 11.92
N SER A 54 8.72 -1.47 10.94
CA SER A 54 10.08 -2.00 11.07
C SER A 54 11.16 -0.95 10.81
N CYS A 55 10.87 0.10 10.03
CA CYS A 55 11.79 1.19 9.71
C CYS A 55 11.56 2.45 10.55
N LEU A 56 10.43 2.54 11.25
CA LEU A 56 9.93 3.79 11.83
C LEU A 56 10.92 4.43 12.80
N ASP A 57 11.52 3.64 13.70
CA ASP A 57 12.50 4.13 14.67
C ASP A 57 13.67 4.86 13.97
N ASP A 58 14.19 4.29 12.88
CA ASP A 58 15.31 4.85 12.13
C ASP A 58 14.92 6.14 11.39
N MET A 59 13.68 6.18 10.88
CA MET A 59 13.17 7.29 10.08
C MET A 59 12.80 8.51 10.94
N ILE A 60 12.27 8.26 12.13
CA ILE A 60 12.00 9.29 13.16
C ILE A 60 13.32 9.96 13.57
N GLU A 61 14.35 9.18 13.89
CA GLU A 61 15.65 9.74 14.30
C GLU A 61 16.36 10.52 13.18
N SER A 62 16.18 10.11 11.92
CA SER A 62 17.02 10.58 10.81
C SER A 62 16.34 11.54 9.81
N GLY A 63 15.04 11.81 9.96
CA GLY A 63 14.25 12.61 9.01
C GLY A 63 14.00 11.86 7.71
N GLY A 64 13.30 10.73 7.81
CA GLY A 64 13.06 9.83 6.68
C GLY A 64 11.95 10.27 5.74
N HIS A 65 11.86 9.60 4.59
CA HIS A 65 10.81 9.75 3.60
C HIS A 65 10.18 8.40 3.24
N ILE A 66 8.87 8.28 3.36
CA ILE A 66 8.10 7.07 3.03
C ILE A 66 7.33 7.33 1.74
N GLU A 67 7.53 6.46 0.74
CA GLU A 67 6.74 6.42 -0.48
C GLU A 67 6.00 5.08 -0.56
N THR A 68 4.69 5.14 -0.72
CA THR A 68 3.85 3.96 -0.95
C THR A 68 3.34 3.98 -2.39
N THR A 69 3.36 2.85 -3.09
CA THR A 69 2.69 2.74 -4.39
C THR A 69 1.28 2.23 -4.16
N THR A 70 0.30 3.09 -4.39
CA THR A 70 -1.13 2.77 -4.29
C THR A 70 -1.69 2.50 -5.67
N ASP A 71 -2.82 1.79 -5.77
CA ASP A 71 -3.56 1.75 -7.04
C ASP A 71 -4.42 3.02 -7.14
N SER A 72 -4.45 3.64 -8.32
CA SER A 72 -5.32 4.76 -8.72
C SER A 72 -6.82 4.62 -8.39
N SER A 73 -7.26 3.45 -7.97
CA SER A 73 -8.65 3.11 -7.68
C SER A 73 -9.05 3.23 -6.20
N HIS A 74 -8.12 3.53 -5.30
CA HIS A 74 -8.40 3.63 -3.87
C HIS A 74 -7.92 4.96 -3.27
N ASN A 75 -8.73 5.54 -2.37
CA ASN A 75 -8.42 6.70 -1.54
C ASN A 75 -7.66 6.26 -0.26
N ASP A 76 -6.77 5.26 -0.34
CA ASP A 76 -6.09 4.65 0.82
C ASP A 76 -5.03 5.56 1.47
N GLU A 77 -4.85 6.78 0.96
CA GLU A 77 -3.92 7.79 1.48
C GLU A 77 -4.39 8.34 2.83
N GLU A 78 -5.69 8.52 3.04
CA GLU A 78 -6.26 9.18 4.23
C GLU A 78 -6.07 8.32 5.52
N GLU A 79 -6.30 7.00 5.45
CA GLU A 79 -6.09 6.11 6.61
C GLU A 79 -4.61 5.93 6.98
N PHE A 80 -3.71 6.07 6.01
CA PHE A 80 -2.27 5.95 6.26
C PHE A 80 -1.71 7.25 6.86
N GLU A 81 -2.14 8.41 6.35
CA GLU A 81 -1.82 9.72 6.92
C GLU A 81 -2.37 9.86 8.35
N ASP A 82 -3.63 9.48 8.61
CA ASP A 82 -4.22 9.49 9.96
C ASP A 82 -3.41 8.62 10.96
N ALA A 83 -2.92 7.46 10.51
CA ALA A 83 -2.09 6.59 11.35
C ALA A 83 -0.69 7.18 11.64
N LEU A 84 -0.20 8.08 10.78
CA LEU A 84 1.05 8.81 10.99
C LEU A 84 0.86 10.02 11.90
N ASP A 85 -0.31 10.66 11.89
CA ASP A 85 -0.63 11.80 12.76
C ASP A 85 -0.66 11.43 14.26
N ASP A 86 -0.95 10.17 14.59
CA ASP A 86 -0.86 9.64 15.97
C ASP A 86 0.59 9.44 16.47
N ILE A 87 1.59 9.62 15.61
CA ILE A 87 3.01 9.54 16.01
C ILE A 87 3.35 10.84 16.77
N PRO A 88 3.78 10.75 18.04
CA PRO A 88 4.04 11.94 18.84
C PRO A 88 5.09 12.84 18.15
N HIS A 89 4.70 14.08 17.85
CA HIS A 89 5.56 15.14 17.30
C HIS A 89 6.72 15.47 18.26
N GLN A 90 7.76 14.63 18.31
CA GLN A 90 8.96 14.86 19.13
C GLN A 90 10.27 14.66 18.36
N THR A 91 10.29 14.93 17.06
CA THR A 91 11.56 14.97 16.32
C THR A 91 11.77 16.32 15.65
N GLU A 92 12.98 16.86 15.81
CA GLU A 92 13.46 18.03 15.06
C GLU A 92 13.62 17.73 13.56
N ASN A 93 13.52 16.45 13.18
CA ASN A 93 13.57 15.96 11.82
C ASN A 93 12.16 15.59 11.34
N ASP A 94 11.70 16.22 10.25
CA ASP A 94 10.39 15.97 9.66
C ASP A 94 10.38 14.61 8.94
N LEU A 95 9.56 13.67 9.42
CA LEU A 95 9.20 12.46 8.67
C LEU A 95 8.19 12.87 7.58
N GLN A 96 8.50 12.55 6.33
CA GLN A 96 7.62 12.81 5.20
C GLN A 96 7.01 11.51 4.69
N ALA A 97 5.74 11.57 4.30
CA ALA A 97 5.03 10.46 3.69
C ALA A 97 4.34 10.92 2.40
N GLY A 98 4.34 10.06 1.40
CA GLY A 98 3.68 10.28 0.12
C GLY A 98 3.22 8.96 -0.49
N ALA A 99 2.29 9.08 -1.44
CA ALA A 99 1.78 7.97 -2.21
C ALA A 99 1.89 8.25 -3.71
N ILE A 100 2.21 7.20 -4.46
CA ILE A 100 2.36 7.24 -5.91
C ILE A 100 1.30 6.31 -6.50
N ALA A 101 0.32 6.87 -7.19
CA ALA A 101 -0.66 6.11 -7.97
C ALA A 101 -0.23 6.03 -9.45
N PRO A 102 0.28 4.89 -9.94
CA PRO A 102 0.66 4.75 -11.33
C PRO A 102 -0.60 4.71 -12.20
N GLN A 103 -0.77 5.74 -13.03
CA GLN A 103 -1.89 5.80 -13.98
C GLN A 103 -1.58 4.90 -15.20
N PRO A 104 -2.50 3.99 -15.59
CA PRO A 104 -2.39 3.33 -16.87
C PRO A 104 -2.39 4.37 -18.00
N HIS A 105 -1.47 4.27 -18.95
CA HIS A 105 -1.40 5.20 -20.08
C HIS A 105 -2.70 5.32 -20.89
N TRP A 106 -3.57 4.31 -20.83
CA TRP A 106 -4.89 4.29 -21.48
C TRP A 106 -5.98 5.13 -20.78
N VAL A 107 -5.69 5.75 -19.63
CA VAL A 107 -6.67 6.60 -18.91
C VAL A 107 -7.08 7.84 -19.74
N SER A 108 -6.21 8.32 -20.64
CA SER A 108 -6.54 9.38 -21.60
C SER A 108 -7.52 8.96 -22.69
N GLU A 109 -7.70 7.65 -22.93
CA GLU A 109 -8.52 7.11 -24.02
C GLU A 109 -9.94 6.69 -23.57
N GLY A 110 -10.29 6.87 -22.30
CA GLY A 110 -11.60 6.57 -21.75
C GLY A 110 -11.87 5.06 -21.64
N ARG A 111 -11.95 4.53 -20.40
CA ARG A 111 -12.32 3.11 -20.21
C ARG A 111 -13.75 2.85 -20.72
N PRO A 112 -13.99 1.78 -21.50
CA PRO A 112 -15.35 1.34 -21.77
C PRO A 112 -16.02 0.89 -20.46
N LYS A 113 -17.13 1.54 -20.10
CA LYS A 113 -17.93 1.16 -18.91
C LYS A 113 -18.43 -0.27 -19.09
N ARG A 114 -17.92 -1.20 -18.27
CA ARG A 114 -18.47 -2.56 -18.19
C ARG A 114 -19.71 -2.55 -17.30
N THR A 115 -20.87 -2.82 -17.87
CA THR A 115 -22.09 -3.11 -17.10
C THR A 115 -21.99 -4.52 -16.54
N ILE A 116 -21.99 -4.67 -15.22
CA ILE A 116 -22.16 -5.96 -14.55
C ILE A 116 -23.64 -6.30 -14.62
N ARG A 117 -24.01 -7.29 -15.44
CA ARG A 117 -25.37 -7.86 -15.44
C ARG A 117 -25.42 -8.97 -14.37
N PRO A 118 -26.42 -8.99 -13.47
CA PRO A 118 -26.61 -10.14 -12.59
C PRO A 118 -26.81 -11.40 -13.46
N PRO A 119 -26.28 -12.57 -13.04
CA PRO A 119 -26.53 -13.82 -13.75
C PRO A 119 -28.04 -14.05 -13.86
N ASP A 120 -28.51 -14.49 -15.02
CA ASP A 120 -29.91 -14.84 -15.24
C ASP A 120 -30.37 -15.75 -14.10
N ARG A 121 -31.46 -15.36 -13.42
CA ARG A 121 -32.01 -16.10 -12.28
C ARG A 121 -32.03 -17.59 -12.63
N LEU A 122 -31.40 -18.42 -11.79
CA LEU A 122 -31.68 -19.84 -11.74
C LEU A 122 -33.20 -19.98 -11.60
N ASN A 123 -33.84 -20.56 -12.62
CA ASN A 123 -35.24 -20.95 -12.56
C ASN A 123 -35.40 -21.96 -11.43
N LEU A 124 -35.95 -21.49 -10.30
CA LEU A 124 -36.57 -22.31 -9.25
C LEU A 124 -38.09 -22.19 -9.39
#